data_AF-A0A943UBE5-F1
#
_entry.id   AF-A0A943UBE5-F1
#
_cell.length_a   1.000
_cell.length_b   1.000
_cell.length_c   1.000
_cell.angle_alpha   90.00
_cell.angle_beta   90.00
_cell.angle_gamma   90.00
#
_symmetry.space_group_name_H-M   'P 1'
#
loop_
_entity.id
_entity.type
_entity.pdbx_description
1 polymer ?
#
loop_
_entity_poly.entity_id
_entity_poly.type
_entity_poly.pdbx_seq_one_letter_code
_entity_poly.pdbx_strand_id
1 'polypeptide(L)' 'MNLYPNLYALLESDSNARRLFEHAPSEIRRQLLTRRQSIRSVAALDAAITAFEQN' A
#
# COMPACT_ATOMS: atom_id res chain seq x y z
N MET A 1 1.72 13.70 9.45
CA MET A 1 1.65 12.52 8.55
C MET A 1 0.31 11.86 8.79
N ASN A 2 -0.60 11.89 7.80
CA ASN A 2 -1.93 11.30 7.97
C ASN A 2 -1.80 9.78 8.02
N LEU A 3 -2.12 9.21 9.18
CA LEU A 3 -2.15 7.78 9.41
C LEU A 3 -3.59 7.30 9.29
N TYR A 4 -3.80 6.35 8.39
CA TYR A 4 -5.08 5.70 8.14
C TYR A 4 -5.19 4.43 9.01
N PRO A 5 -6.41 4.00 9.37
CA PRO A 5 -6.59 2.80 10.20
C PRO A 5 -6.06 1.52 9.53
N ASN A 6 -6.08 1.45 8.19
CA ASN A 6 -5.54 0.34 7.40
C ASN A 6 -5.36 0.76 5.93
N LEU A 7 -4.83 -0.17 5.13
CA LEU A 7 -4.62 0.02 3.69
C LEU A 7 -5.90 0.39 2.95
N TYR A 8 -7.05 -0.22 3.26
CA TYR A 8 -8.30 0.11 2.55
C TYR A 8 -8.71 1.55 2.76
N ALA A 9 -8.69 2.04 4.01
CA ALA A 9 -9.00 3.43 4.31
C ALA A 9 -8.01 4.40 3.64
N LEU A 10 -6.73 4.00 3.53
CA LEU A 10 -5.73 4.75 2.77
C LEU A 10 -6.09 4.80 1.28
N LEU A 11 -6.39 3.67 0.64
CA LEU A 11 -6.71 3.60 -0.79
C LEU A 11 -8.02 4.34 -1.14
N GLU A 12 -8.97 4.37 -0.21
CA GLU A 12 -10.25 5.05 -0.39
C GLU A 12 -10.12 6.57 -0.24
N SER A 13 -9.23 7.02 0.67
CA SER A 13 -9.05 8.44 0.97
C SER A 13 -7.97 9.14 0.14
N ASP A 14 -7.00 8.39 -0.39
CA ASP A 14 -5.82 8.93 -1.07
C ASP A 14 -5.68 8.36 -2.49
N SER A 15 -5.94 9.22 -3.48
CA SER A 15 -5.84 8.87 -4.90
C SER A 15 -4.44 8.46 -5.33
N ASN A 16 -3.38 8.95 -4.67
CA ASN A 16 -2.01 8.60 -4.99
C ASN A 16 -1.68 7.20 -4.48
N ALA A 17 -2.07 6.88 -3.23
CA ALA A 17 -1.95 5.52 -2.70
C ALA A 17 -2.70 4.51 -3.57
N ARG A 18 -3.90 4.87 -4.03
CA ARG A 18 -4.67 4.03 -4.94
C ARG A 18 -3.92 3.75 -6.24
N ARG A 19 -3.35 4.77 -6.88
CA ARG A 19 -2.54 4.59 -8.09
C ARG A 19 -1.32 3.71 -7.85
N LEU A 20 -0.56 3.96 -6.78
CA LEU A 20 0.60 3.13 -6.41
C LEU A 20 0.22 1.66 -6.26
N PHE A 21 -0.89 1.39 -5.56
CA PHE A 21 -1.39 0.05 -5.39
C PHE A 21 -1.85 -0.58 -6.70
N GLU A 22 -2.60 0.14 -7.55
CA GLU A 22 -3.12 -0.36 -8.83
C GLU A 22 -2.00 -0.62 -9.85
N HIS A 23 -0.94 0.18 -9.85
CA HIS A 23 0.23 0.00 -10.71
C HIS A 23 1.14 -1.16 -10.27
N ALA A 24 1.09 -1.57 -9.00
CA ALA A 24 1.90 -2.68 -8.52
C ALA A 24 1.49 -4.03 -9.17
N PRO A 25 2.46 -4.93 -9.43
CA PRO A 25 2.18 -6.29 -9.91
C PRO A 25 1.13 -7.00 -9.05
N SER A 26 0.32 -7.86 -9.68
CA SER A 26 -0.75 -8.60 -8.99
C SER A 26 -0.25 -9.45 -7.81
N GLU A 27 0.99 -9.96 -7.90
CA GLU A 27 1.66 -10.64 -6.80
C GLU A 27 1.95 -9.72 -5.61
N ILE A 28 2.54 -8.57 -5.85
CA ILE A 28 2.82 -7.56 -4.82
C ILE A 28 1.52 -7.06 -4.19
N ARG A 29 0.49 -6.79 -4.99
CA ARG A 29 -0.84 -6.43 -4.47
C ARG A 29 -1.38 -7.47 -3.48
N ARG A 30 -1.26 -8.77 -3.76
CA ARG A 30 -1.67 -9.83 -2.82
C ARG A 30 -0.87 -9.79 -1.51
N GLN A 31 0.44 -9.53 -1.59
CA GLN A 31 1.29 -9.41 -0.40
C GLN A 31 0.94 -8.16 0.44
N LEU A 32 0.67 -7.03 -0.22
CA LEU A 32 0.22 -5.80 0.43
C LEU A 32 -1.12 -5.99 1.15
N LEU A 33 -2.08 -6.69 0.53
CA LEU A 33 -3.38 -7.00 1.13
C LEU A 33 -3.23 -7.90 2.37
N THR A 34 -2.27 -8.82 2.37
CA THR A 34 -1.94 -9.64 3.55
C THR A 34 -1.41 -8.76 4.71
N ARG A 35 -0.65 -7.71 4.40
CA ARG A 35 -0.08 -6.77 5.38
C ARG A 35 -0.92 -5.49 5.57
N ARG A 36 -2.20 -5.50 5.21
CA ARG A 36 -3.09 -4.31 5.21
C ARG A 36 -3.17 -3.53 6.52
N GLN A 37 -2.94 -4.19 7.66
CA GLN A 37 -2.99 -3.53 8.98
C GLN A 37 -1.75 -2.70 9.28
N SER A 38 -0.61 -3.05 8.66
CA SER A 38 0.67 -2.38 8.85
C SER A 38 0.86 -1.20 7.89
N ILE A 39 0.15 -1.20 6.76
CA ILE A 39 0.22 -0.13 5.76
C ILE A 39 -0.84 0.91 6.09
N ARG A 40 -0.40 2.02 6.68
CA ARG A 40 -1.27 3.09 7.21
C ARG A 40 -0.96 4.46 6.62
N SER A 41 -0.04 4.56 5.68
CA SER A 41 0.33 5.81 5.04
C SER A 41 0.85 5.53 3.63
N VAL A 42 0.84 6.57 2.78
CA VAL A 42 1.39 6.50 1.42
C VAL A 42 2.85 6.05 1.46
N ALA A 43 3.66 6.60 2.37
CA ALA A 43 5.06 6.22 2.51
C ALA A 43 5.25 4.76 2.94
N ALA A 44 4.38 4.24 3.81
CA ALA A 44 4.43 2.83 4.20
C ALA A 44 4.01 1.90 3.05
N LEU A 45 3.08 2.34 2.19
CA LEU A 45 2.69 1.61 0.99
C LEU A 45 3.83 1.56 -0.02
N ASP A 46 4.43 2.71 -0.30
CA ASP A 46 5.56 2.85 -1.23
C ASP A 46 6.76 1.99 -0.78
N ALA A 47 7.16 2.11 0.49
CA ALA A 47 8.22 1.29 1.07
C ALA A 47 7.91 -0.22 1.02
N ALA A 48 6.64 -0.60 1.22
CA ALA A 48 6.24 -2.01 1.13
C ALA A 48 6.31 -2.52 -0.32
N ILE A 49 5.89 -1.72 -1.30
CA ILE A 49 6.02 -2.06 -2.72
C ILE A 49 7.49 -2.28 -3.07
N THR A 50 8.36 -1.32 -2.77
CA THR A 50 9.81 -1.45 -3.04
C THR A 50 10.41 -2.67 -2.35
N ALA A 51 10.06 -2.94 -1.09
CA ALA A 51 10.54 -4.12 -0.38
C ALA A 51 10.12 -5.44 -1.02
N PHE A 52 8.94 -5.49 -1.65
CA PHE A 52 8.45 -6.66 -2.36
C PHE A 52 8.97 -6.79 -3.79
N GLU A 53 9.37 -5.69 -4.44
CA GLU A 53 10.02 -5.73 -5.75
C GLU A 53 11.48 -6.20 -5.69
N GLN A 54 12.14 -6.03 -4.54
CA GLN A 54 13.53 -6.42 -4.33
C GLN A 54 13.71 -7.87 -3.85
N ASN A 55 12.62 -8.62 -3.70
CA ASN A 55 12.58 -9.95 -3.07
C ASN A 55 12.00 -11.00 -4.02
#